data_AF-R9R6C3-F1
#
_entry.id   AF-R9R6C3-F1
#
_cell.length_a   1.000
_cell.length_b   1.000
_cell.length_c   1.000
_cell.angle_alpha   90.00
_cell.angle_beta   90.00
_cell.angle_gamma   90.00
#
_symmetry.space_group_name_H-M   'P 1'
#
loop_
_entity.id
_entity.type
_entity.pdbx_description
1 polymer ?
#
loop_
_entity_poly.entity_id
_entity_poly.type
_entity_poly.pdbx_seq_one_letter_code
_entity_poly.pdbx_strand_id
1 'polypeptide(L)' 'PNVSDAYTINGFPGPLYNCSNKGTYRLKVKPGKTYLLRLINAALNDELFFSIANHTLVIVEADATYVKPFTSETIIIGP' A
#
# COMPACT_ATOMS: atom_id res chain seq x y z
N PRO A 1 15.27 -14.53 11.61
CA PRO A 1 14.20 -13.71 12.25
C PRO A 1 12.92 -14.52 12.36
N ASN A 2 12.11 -14.30 13.40
CA ASN A 2 10.78 -14.91 13.46
C ASN A 2 9.85 -14.24 12.43
N VAL A 3 8.88 -15.02 11.94
CA VAL A 3 7.82 -14.51 11.07
C VAL A 3 6.98 -13.51 11.86
N SER A 4 6.56 -12.43 11.20
CA SER A 4 5.68 -11.42 11.80
C SER A 4 4.29 -11.98 12.08
N ASP A 5 3.68 -11.56 13.20
CA ASP A 5 2.29 -11.92 13.52
C ASP A 5 1.29 -11.24 12.57
N ALA A 6 1.64 -10.07 12.03
CA ALA A 6 0.81 -9.33 11.09
C ALA A 6 1.62 -8.35 10.22
N TYR A 7 1.15 -8.13 8.99
CA TYR A 7 1.51 -6.97 8.17
C TYR A 7 0.57 -5.80 8.46
N THR A 8 1.06 -4.57 8.29
CA THR A 8 0.28 -3.38 8.62
C THR A 8 0.28 -2.34 7.49
N ILE A 9 -0.82 -1.58 7.40
CA ILE A 9 -0.91 -0.37 6.58
C ILE A 9 -1.06 0.80 7.55
N ASN A 10 -0.09 1.73 7.54
CA ASN A 10 -0.02 2.86 8.47
C ASN A 10 -0.13 2.45 9.95
N GLY A 11 0.47 1.32 10.32
CA GLY A 11 0.48 0.80 11.70
C GLY A 11 -0.74 -0.03 12.09
N PHE A 12 -1.71 -0.24 11.19
CA PHE A 12 -2.91 -1.03 11.46
C PHE A 12 -2.92 -2.36 10.69
N PRO A 13 -3.16 -3.52 11.35
CA PRO A 13 -3.17 -4.84 10.70
C PRO A 13 -4.29 -5.05 9.66
N GLY A 14 -5.33 -4.22 9.69
CA GLY A 14 -6.48 -4.36 8.81
C GLY A 14 -7.56 -5.31 9.35
N PRO A 15 -8.57 -5.67 8.54
CA PRO A 15 -9.80 -6.28 9.03
C PRO A 15 -9.75 -7.79 9.25
N LEU A 16 -8.69 -8.46 8.76
CA LEU A 16 -8.60 -9.93 8.76
C LEU A 16 -7.91 -10.52 10.01
N TYR A 17 -7.32 -9.67 10.86
CA TYR A 17 -6.72 -10.11 12.13
C TYR A 17 -7.72 -10.00 13.28
N ASN A 18 -7.57 -10.86 14.29
CA ASN A 18 -8.39 -10.78 15.50
C ASN A 18 -8.17 -9.44 16.20
N CYS A 19 -9.26 -8.86 16.72
CA CYS A 19 -9.27 -7.59 17.46
C CYS A 19 -8.86 -6.31 16.69
N SER A 20 -8.53 -6.38 15.40
CA SER A 20 -8.01 -5.22 14.64
C SER A 20 -9.05 -4.52 13.75
N ASN A 21 -10.20 -5.12 13.49
CA ASN A 21 -11.18 -4.61 12.51
C ASN A 21 -11.59 -3.15 12.75
N LYS A 22 -11.81 -2.76 14.02
CA LYS A 22 -12.19 -1.39 14.41
C LYS A 22 -11.11 -0.34 14.11
N GLY A 23 -9.84 -0.75 14.07
CA GLY A 23 -8.69 0.13 13.84
C GLY A 23 -8.24 0.19 12.39
N THR A 24 -8.88 -0.52 11.46
CA THR A 24 -8.44 -0.57 10.05
C THR A 24 -8.30 0.82 9.46
N TYR A 25 -7.12 1.11 8.88
CA TYR A 25 -6.85 2.37 8.19
C TYR A 25 -7.85 2.59 7.04
N ARG A 26 -8.42 3.80 6.97
CA ARG A 26 -9.39 4.18 5.92
C ARG A 26 -9.02 5.54 5.36
N LEU A 27 -8.71 5.57 4.06
CA LEU A 27 -8.54 6.81 3.31
C LEU A 27 -9.88 7.22 2.69
N LYS A 28 -10.38 8.40 3.03
CA LYS A 28 -11.60 8.96 2.42
C LYS A 28 -11.26 9.62 1.08
N VAL A 29 -11.91 9.19 0.02
CA VAL A 29 -11.75 9.75 -1.33
C VAL A 29 -13.04 10.39 -1.82
N LYS A 30 -12.94 11.32 -2.77
CA LYS A 30 -14.07 11.97 -3.45
C LYS A 30 -14.13 11.50 -4.91
N PRO A 31 -15.32 11.23 -5.46
CA PRO A 31 -15.48 10.89 -6.87
C PRO A 31 -14.85 11.96 -7.80
N GLY A 32 -14.18 11.51 -8.86
CA GLY A 32 -13.55 12.39 -9.85
C GLY A 32 -12.29 13.13 -9.37
N LYS A 33 -11.76 12.82 -8.18
CA LYS A 33 -10.51 13.38 -7.67
C LYS A 33 -9.37 12.37 -7.79
N THR A 34 -8.17 12.90 -8.08
CA THR A 34 -6.93 12.13 -8.15
C THR A 34 -6.14 12.31 -6.86
N TYR A 35 -5.53 11.23 -6.38
CA TYR A 35 -4.77 11.20 -5.14
C TYR A 35 -3.37 10.66 -5.42
N LEU A 36 -2.34 11.35 -4.92
CA LEU A 36 -0.98 10.85 -4.93
C LEU A 36 -0.77 10.00 -3.68
N LEU A 37 -0.61 8.69 -3.87
CA LEU A 37 -0.25 7.76 -2.80
C LEU A 37 1.27 7.61 -2.76
N ARG A 38 1.88 7.97 -1.62
CA ARG A 38 3.30 7.72 -1.36
C ARG A 38 3.41 6.40 -0.62
N LEU A 39 3.64 5.33 -1.38
CA LEU A 39 3.80 3.98 -0.83
C LEU A 39 5.24 3.81 -0.37
N ILE A 40 5.39 3.35 0.86
CA ILE A 40 6.68 3.08 1.50
C ILE A 40 6.57 1.69 2.09
N ASN A 41 7.45 0.78 1.69
CA ASN A 41 7.61 -0.47 2.40
C ASN A 41 8.51 -0.20 3.60
N ALA A 42 7.98 -0.42 4.80
CA ALA A 42 8.74 -0.34 6.05
C ALA A 42 8.80 -1.70 6.75
N ALA A 43 8.50 -2.79 6.03
CA ALA A 43 8.73 -4.16 6.49
C ALA A 43 10.23 -4.47 6.43
N LEU A 44 10.68 -5.43 7.25
CA LEU A 44 12.12 -5.74 7.33
C LEU A 44 12.60 -6.74 6.27
N ASN A 45 11.77 -7.72 5.90
CA ASN A 45 12.26 -8.93 5.21
C ASN A 45 11.49 -9.31 3.95
N ASP A 46 10.35 -8.67 3.67
CA ASP A 46 9.41 -9.15 2.64
C ASP A 46 9.15 -8.09 1.56
N GLU A 47 9.26 -8.51 0.30
CA GLU A 47 8.69 -7.78 -0.82
C GLU A 47 7.17 -7.95 -0.80
N LEU A 48 6.44 -6.85 -0.94
CA LEU A 48 4.99 -6.85 -0.80
C LEU A 48 4.30 -6.51 -2.12
N PHE A 49 3.29 -7.30 -2.46
CA PHE A 49 2.34 -6.95 -3.52
C PHE A 49 1.29 -6.00 -2.96
N PHE A 50 1.06 -4.88 -3.66
CA PHE A 50 0.04 -3.89 -3.29
C PHE A 50 -0.90 -3.60 -4.45
N SER A 51 -2.21 -3.59 -4.16
CA SER A 51 -3.27 -3.23 -5.10
C SER A 51 -4.44 -2.56 -4.39
N ILE A 52 -5.28 -1.86 -5.16
CA ILE A 52 -6.53 -1.28 -4.66
C ILE A 52 -7.66 -1.82 -5.53
N ALA A 53 -8.63 -2.49 -4.90
CA ALA A 53 -9.76 -3.09 -5.61
C ALA A 53 -10.47 -2.04 -6.48
N ASN A 54 -10.70 -2.40 -7.75
CA ASN A 54 -11.37 -1.56 -8.76
C ASN A 54 -10.67 -0.21 -9.05
N HIS A 55 -9.35 -0.11 -8.81
CA HIS A 55 -8.59 1.09 -9.15
C HIS A 55 -7.28 0.72 -9.86
N THR A 56 -7.01 1.38 -10.99
CA THR A 56 -5.70 1.33 -11.66
C THR A 56 -4.78 2.39 -11.04
N LEU A 57 -3.53 2.02 -10.77
CA LEU A 57 -2.50 2.91 -10.27
C LEU A 57 -1.70 3.48 -11.45
N VAL A 58 -1.36 4.77 -11.38
CA VAL A 58 -0.41 5.41 -12.30
C VAL A 58 0.88 5.62 -11.53
N ILE A 59 1.94 4.91 -11.92
CA ILE A 59 3.24 4.98 -11.28
C ILE A 59 3.99 6.16 -11.92
N VAL A 60 4.42 7.11 -11.09
CA VAL A 60 5.07 8.36 -11.53
C VAL A 60 6.42 8.61 -10.86
N GLU A 61 6.71 7.93 -9.76
CA GLU A 61 7.91 8.13 -8.94
C GLU A 61 8.33 6.77 -8.33
N ALA A 62 9.63 6.51 -8.27
CA ALA A 62 10.26 5.41 -7.53
C ALA A 62 11.54 5.94 -6.88
N ASP A 63 11.77 5.65 -5.60
CA ASP A 63 12.94 6.10 -4.83
C ASP A 63 13.24 7.61 -4.99
N ALA A 64 12.20 8.42 -4.82
CA ALA A 64 12.24 9.88 -4.99
C ALA A 64 12.70 10.37 -6.38
N THR A 65 12.70 9.49 -7.39
CA THR A 65 13.07 9.79 -8.77
C THR A 65 11.86 9.61 -9.68
N TYR A 66 11.60 10.60 -10.54
CA TYR A 66 10.53 10.50 -11.52
C TYR A 66 10.83 9.41 -12.54
N VAL A 67 9.82 8.58 -12.81
CA VAL A 67 9.88 7.57 -13.85
C VAL A 67 8.96 7.96 -15.01
N LYS A 68 9.17 7.36 -16.18
CA LYS A 68 8.22 7.49 -17.28
C LYS A 68 6.87 6.92 -16.81
N PRO A 69 5.77 7.71 -16.81
CA PRO A 69 4.52 7.23 -16.24
C PRO A 69 3.99 5.98 -16.94
N PHE A 70 3.56 5.01 -16.14
CA PHE A 70 2.89 3.80 -16.62
C PHE A 70 1.78 3.36 -15.66
N THR A 71 0.83 2.60 -16.17
CA THR A 71 -0.31 2.10 -15.41
C THR A 71 -0.10 0.66 -14.97
N SER A 72 -0.51 0.33 -13.76
CA SER A 72 -0.58 -1.05 -13.27
C SER A 72 -1.73 -1.22 -12.29
N GLU A 73 -2.31 -2.42 -12.20
CA GLU A 73 -3.31 -2.77 -11.18
C GLU A 73 -2.65 -3.23 -9.87
N THR A 74 -1.45 -3.78 -9.96
CA THR A 74 -0.66 -4.27 -8.82
C THR A 74 0.78 -3.81 -8.97
N ILE A 75 1.42 -3.49 -7.85
CA ILE A 75 2.86 -3.21 -7.80
C ILE A 75 3.54 -4.16 -6.81
N ILE A 76 4.85 -4.34 -6.98
CA ILE A 76 5.73 -5.01 -6.03
C ILE A 76 6.64 -3.93 -5.44
N ILE A 77 6.77 -3.90 -4.12
CA ILE A 77 7.67 -2.97 -3.42
C ILE A 77 8.56 -3.74 -2.45
N GLY A 78 9.87 -3.59 -2.60
CA GLY A 78 10.87 -4.17 -1.70
C GLY A 78 11.07 -3.33 -0.43
N PRO A 79 11.59 -3.92 0.66
CA PRO A 79 12.00 -3.22 1.88
C PRO A 79 13.00 -2.08 1.63
#